data_AF-A0A3B0W2H9-F1
#
_entry.id   AF-A0A3B0W2H9-F1
#
_cell.length_a   1.000
_cell.length_b   1.000
_cell.length_c   1.000
_cell.angle_alpha   90.00
_cell.angle_beta   90.00
_cell.angle_gamma   90.00
#
_symmetry.space_group_name_H-M   'P 1'
#
loop_
_entity.id
_entity.type
_entity.pdbx_description
1 polymer ?
#
loop_
_entity_poly.entity_id
_entity_poly.type
_entity_poly.pdbx_seq_one_letter_code
_entity_poly.pdbx_strand_id
1 'polypeptide(L)'
;FRKIDNGFESAEPQTPMTKTALALAEEAHRFKKTPRGLEKRINLGQDEVVAQRYFAELFAAFLRQEGIQVSESIAWQTVGHRDERIYEHHNQRTLADMIRPMLKYSTNFIANQLALNLSQALLGGAACAEKVAKVYQQQLQALFHWESFTIEEGAGLSRENRLSPKQLVDVLKAFAPWRHLLPEIEPNVYAKSGSLQAVSTLAGYVHHDTRWYPFVFMMNQTVPYGYRNRLARELEVILNESFF
;
A
#
# COMPACT_ATOMS: atom_id res chain seq x y z
N PHE A 1 4.53 11.32 17.28
CA PHE A 1 5.01 12.32 18.26
C PHE A 1 6.24 11.81 18.97
N ARG A 2 6.99 12.72 19.58
CA ARG A 2 8.19 12.47 20.38
C ARG A 2 7.98 13.01 21.78
N LYS A 3 8.47 12.28 22.79
CA LYS A 3 8.48 12.73 24.17
C LYS A 3 9.68 13.66 24.40
N ILE A 4 9.42 14.82 24.98
CA ILE A 4 10.40 15.82 25.41
C ILE A 4 10.28 16.02 26.93
N ASP A 5 11.22 16.77 27.54
CA ASP A 5 11.31 16.91 28.99
C ASP A 5 9.98 17.34 29.64
N ASN A 6 9.28 18.30 29.02
CA ASN A 6 8.02 18.87 29.54
C ASN A 6 6.83 18.64 28.60
N GLY A 7 6.75 17.50 27.90
CA GLY A 7 5.56 17.13 27.14
C GLY A 7 5.84 16.35 25.87
N PHE A 8 5.12 16.70 24.80
CA PHE A 8 5.18 16.01 23.52
C PHE A 8 5.24 17.00 22.36
N GLU A 9 6.01 16.63 21.34
CA GLU A 9 6.09 17.37 20.08
C GLU A 9 5.84 16.44 18.89
N SER A 10 5.63 17.01 17.70
CA SER A 10 5.63 16.21 16.49
C SER A 10 7.00 15.58 16.27
N ALA A 11 7.02 14.31 15.87
CA ALA A 11 8.27 13.64 15.47
C ALA A 11 8.64 13.95 14.00
N GLU A 12 7.77 14.68 13.31
CA GLU A 12 7.82 14.99 11.89
C GLU A 12 7.84 16.51 11.71
N PRO A 13 8.95 17.10 11.23
CA PRO A 13 9.07 18.56 11.10
C PRO A 13 7.98 19.18 10.21
N GLN A 14 7.50 18.42 9.22
CA GLN A 14 6.49 18.86 8.27
C GLN A 14 5.06 18.86 8.81
N THR A 15 4.78 18.19 9.93
CA THR A 15 3.42 18.12 10.51
C THR A 15 3.42 18.74 11.90
N PRO A 16 2.62 19.79 12.15
CA PRO A 16 2.50 20.36 13.48
C PRO A 16 1.85 19.35 14.45
N MET A 17 2.11 19.53 15.74
CA MET A 17 1.43 18.76 16.78
C MET A 17 -0.04 19.20 16.87
N THR A 18 -0.98 18.28 16.69
CA THR A 18 -2.42 18.56 16.79
C THR A 18 -2.98 18.23 18.17
N LYS A 19 -4.20 18.69 18.49
CA LYS A 19 -4.89 18.37 19.75
C LYS A 19 -5.14 16.86 19.88
N THR A 20 -5.60 16.23 18.81
CA THR A 20 -5.77 14.76 18.74
C THR A 20 -4.43 14.04 18.96
N ALA A 21 -3.35 14.48 18.31
CA ALA A 21 -2.04 13.87 18.49
C ALA A 21 -1.49 14.02 19.92
N LEU A 22 -1.75 15.16 20.56
CA LEU A 22 -1.37 15.42 21.95
C LEU A 22 -2.17 14.54 22.93
N ALA A 23 -3.49 14.45 22.79
CA ALA A 23 -4.33 13.59 23.63
C ALA A 23 -3.88 12.12 23.56
N LEU A 24 -3.64 11.62 22.34
CA LEU A 24 -3.11 10.26 22.15
C LEU A 24 -1.69 10.07 22.68
N ALA A 25 -0.90 11.15 22.79
CA ALA A 25 0.43 11.12 23.37
C ALA A 25 0.38 11.06 24.90
N GLU A 26 -0.56 11.76 25.53
CA GLU A 26 -0.79 11.72 26.98
C GLU A 26 -1.26 10.34 27.45
N GLU A 27 -2.07 9.65 26.65
CA GLU A 27 -2.51 8.26 26.91
C GLU A 27 -1.45 7.21 26.57
N ALA A 28 -0.33 7.60 25.96
CA ALA A 28 0.67 6.65 25.51
C ALA A 28 1.60 6.17 26.65
N HIS A 29 1.60 4.86 26.91
CA HIS A 29 2.49 4.27 27.94
C HIS A 29 3.80 3.67 27.40
N ARG A 30 3.93 3.43 26.09
CA ARG A 30 5.10 2.75 25.49
C ARG A 30 5.68 3.58 24.36
N PHE A 31 6.98 3.84 24.44
CA PHE A 31 7.76 4.60 23.45
C PHE A 31 8.92 3.75 22.94
N LYS A 32 9.28 3.97 21.67
CA LYS A 32 10.46 3.38 21.06
C LYS A 32 11.64 4.35 21.23
N LYS A 33 12.77 3.85 21.73
CA LYS A 33 14.02 4.62 21.76
C LYS A 33 14.61 4.69 20.35
N THR A 34 14.94 5.90 19.90
CA THR A 34 15.55 6.21 18.61
C THR A 34 16.75 7.14 18.81
N PRO A 35 17.62 7.34 17.80
CA PRO A 35 18.68 8.35 17.86
C PRO A 35 18.17 9.78 18.10
N ARG A 36 16.89 10.04 17.75
CA ARG A 36 16.23 11.34 17.92
C ARG A 36 15.44 11.44 19.23
N GLY A 37 15.52 10.45 20.11
CA GLY A 37 14.79 10.41 21.39
C GLY A 37 13.71 9.34 21.45
N LEU A 38 12.76 9.51 22.38
CA LEU A 38 11.65 8.57 22.59
C LEU A 38 10.48 8.92 21.68
N GLU A 39 10.18 8.05 20.73
CA GLU A 39 9.15 8.28 19.71
C GLU A 39 8.04 7.24 19.79
N LYS A 40 6.82 7.64 19.41
CA LYS A 40 5.69 6.73 19.20
C LYS A 40 4.96 7.09 17.92
N ARG A 41 4.62 6.04 17.17
CA ARG A 41 3.71 6.07 16.01
C ARG A 41 2.42 5.37 16.40
N ILE A 42 1.29 5.97 16.05
CA ILE A 42 -0.05 5.42 16.28
C ILE A 42 -0.73 5.28 14.92
N ASN A 43 -1.39 4.15 14.70
CA ASN A 43 -2.24 3.95 13.53
C ASN A 43 -3.65 4.43 13.89
N LEU A 44 -4.12 5.48 13.23
CA LEU A 44 -5.45 6.05 13.44
C LEU A 44 -6.54 5.33 12.65
N GLY A 45 -6.19 4.45 11.70
CA GLY A 45 -7.15 3.79 10.81
C GLY A 45 -8.09 2.78 11.50
N GLN A 46 -7.99 2.60 12.82
CA GLN A 46 -8.91 1.79 13.61
C GLN A 46 -10.12 2.59 14.13
N ASP A 47 -10.02 3.92 14.13
CA ASP A 47 -11.09 4.82 14.56
C ASP A 47 -11.24 5.93 13.52
N GLU A 48 -12.31 5.83 12.73
CA GLU A 48 -12.62 6.77 11.65
C GLU A 48 -12.79 8.20 12.18
N VAL A 49 -13.44 8.38 13.33
CA VAL A 49 -13.73 9.71 13.89
C VAL A 49 -12.43 10.39 14.32
N VAL A 50 -11.54 9.64 14.98
CA VAL A 50 -10.21 10.14 15.36
C VAL A 50 -9.36 10.45 14.14
N ALA A 51 -9.36 9.59 13.12
CA ALA A 51 -8.62 9.82 11.88
C ALA A 51 -9.12 11.07 11.13
N GLN A 52 -10.44 11.25 11.01
CA GLN A 52 -11.06 12.43 10.40
C GLN A 52 -10.76 13.70 11.19
N ARG A 53 -10.86 13.65 12.52
CA ARG A 53 -10.51 14.78 13.40
C ARG A 53 -9.05 15.18 13.21
N TYR A 54 -8.13 14.21 13.24
CA TYR A 54 -6.71 14.47 13.03
C TYR A 54 -6.43 15.14 11.68
N PHE A 55 -7.07 14.68 10.61
CA PHE A 55 -6.99 15.32 9.30
C PHE A 55 -7.49 16.76 9.33
N ALA A 56 -8.67 17.01 9.91
CA ALA A 56 -9.26 18.34 9.98
C ALA A 56 -8.39 19.33 10.79
N GLU A 57 -7.81 18.86 11.90
CA GLU A 57 -6.86 19.66 12.71
C GLU A 57 -5.59 20.02 11.94
N LEU A 58 -4.99 19.04 11.23
CA LEU A 58 -3.82 19.30 10.38
C LEU A 58 -4.15 20.27 9.25
N PHE A 59 -5.28 20.07 8.58
CA PHE A 59 -5.68 20.93 7.47
C PHE A 59 -5.92 22.36 7.93
N ALA A 60 -6.62 22.56 9.05
CA ALA A 60 -6.80 23.87 9.66
C ALA A 60 -5.46 24.52 10.05
N ALA A 61 -4.52 23.73 10.60
CA ALA A 61 -3.19 24.23 10.94
C ALA A 61 -2.43 24.74 9.71
N PHE A 62 -2.44 23.99 8.59
CA PHE A 62 -1.80 24.43 7.35
C PHE A 62 -2.46 25.65 6.72
N LEU A 63 -3.80 25.72 6.71
CA LEU A 63 -4.51 26.90 6.21
C LEU A 63 -4.13 28.16 6.99
N ARG A 64 -4.00 28.07 8.32
CA ARG A 64 -3.58 29.19 9.17
C ARG A 64 -2.13 29.61 8.93
N GLN A 65 -1.23 28.66 8.63
CA GLN A 65 0.16 28.97 8.26
C GLN A 65 0.23 29.81 6.97
N GLU A 66 -0.71 29.58 6.04
CA GLU A 66 -0.88 30.38 4.81
C GLU A 66 -1.71 31.67 5.03
N GLY A 67 -2.02 32.03 6.28
CA GLY A 67 -2.73 33.25 6.63
C GLY A 67 -4.26 33.20 6.49
N ILE A 68 -4.83 32.02 6.21
CA ILE A 68 -6.29 31.85 6.12
C ILE A 68 -6.88 31.72 7.53
N GLN A 69 -7.87 32.54 7.84
CA GLN A 69 -8.58 32.48 9.13
C GLN A 69 -9.50 31.26 9.16
N VAL A 70 -9.21 30.32 10.06
CA VAL A 70 -10.00 29.09 10.26
C VAL A 70 -10.38 28.96 11.73
N SER A 71 -11.67 28.71 12.02
CA SER A 71 -12.18 28.50 13.38
C SER A 71 -11.48 27.34 14.09
N GLU A 72 -11.34 27.45 15.42
CA GLU A 72 -10.87 26.35 16.27
C GLU A 72 -11.88 25.21 16.43
N SER A 73 -13.15 25.47 16.11
CA SER A 73 -14.22 24.46 16.15
C SER A 73 -14.22 23.62 14.87
N ILE A 74 -14.23 22.29 15.04
CA ILE A 74 -14.37 21.32 13.95
C ILE A 74 -15.72 20.63 14.08
N ALA A 75 -16.50 20.66 13.01
CA ALA A 75 -17.80 20.00 12.90
C ALA A 75 -17.81 19.03 11.70
N TRP A 76 -18.61 17.97 11.80
CA TRP A 76 -18.83 17.01 10.72
C TRP A 76 -20.15 17.33 10.03
N GLN A 77 -20.11 17.46 8.71
CA GLN A 77 -21.28 17.74 7.88
C GLN A 77 -21.17 16.97 6.57
N THR A 78 -22.31 16.61 6.00
CA THR A 78 -22.39 16.04 4.65
C THR A 78 -22.48 17.18 3.65
N VAL A 79 -21.68 17.12 2.59
CA VAL A 79 -21.76 18.08 1.47
C VAL A 79 -23.17 18.02 0.87
N GLY A 80 -23.86 19.15 0.91
CA GLY A 80 -25.20 19.35 0.38
C GLY A 80 -25.19 19.73 -1.10
N HIS A 81 -26.34 19.62 -1.74
CA HIS A 81 -26.57 19.98 -3.14
C HIS A 81 -26.44 21.49 -3.41
N ARG A 82 -26.35 22.33 -2.37
CA ARG A 82 -26.14 23.78 -2.46
C ARG A 82 -24.69 24.19 -2.22
N ASP A 83 -23.83 23.26 -1.82
CA ASP A 83 -22.43 23.58 -1.56
C ASP A 83 -21.67 23.72 -2.90
N GLU A 84 -20.88 24.77 -3.00
CA GLU A 84 -20.06 25.04 -4.19
C GLU A 84 -18.66 24.45 -4.04
N ARG A 85 -18.20 23.74 -5.08
CA ARG A 85 -16.83 23.23 -5.12
C ARG A 85 -15.86 24.34 -5.46
N ILE A 86 -15.15 24.84 -4.44
CA ILE A 86 -14.18 25.94 -4.60
C ILE A 86 -12.81 25.48 -5.14
N TYR A 87 -12.46 24.21 -4.99
CA TYR A 87 -11.16 23.68 -5.39
C TYR A 87 -11.23 22.18 -5.69
N GLU A 88 -10.56 21.77 -6.76
CA GLU A 88 -10.29 20.38 -7.10
C GLU A 88 -8.79 20.22 -7.35
N HIS A 89 -8.15 19.32 -6.59
CA HIS A 89 -6.74 19.03 -6.79
C HIS A 89 -6.57 17.88 -7.78
N HIS A 90 -5.97 18.18 -8.93
CA HIS A 90 -5.57 17.15 -9.88
C HIS A 90 -4.13 16.70 -9.58
N ASN A 91 -4.00 15.43 -9.18
CA ASN A 91 -2.70 14.82 -8.96
C ASN A 91 -1.90 14.79 -10.28
N GLN A 92 -0.69 15.35 -10.26
CA GLN A 92 0.19 15.40 -11.44
C GLN A 92 0.85 14.04 -11.74
N ARG A 93 0.81 13.10 -10.79
CA ARG A 93 1.37 11.75 -10.95
C ARG A 93 0.42 10.85 -11.72
N THR A 94 0.96 10.08 -12.65
CA THR A 94 0.21 9.03 -13.36
C THR A 94 -0.09 7.84 -12.45
N LEU A 95 -0.99 6.96 -12.87
CA LEU A 95 -1.22 5.68 -12.17
C LEU A 95 0.08 4.84 -12.08
N ALA A 96 0.90 4.86 -13.13
CA ALA A 96 2.20 4.18 -13.14
C ALA A 96 3.16 4.76 -12.08
N ASP A 97 3.16 6.08 -11.89
CA ASP A 97 3.95 6.76 -10.84
C ASP A 97 3.50 6.41 -9.42
N MET A 98 2.25 5.99 -9.25
CA MET A 98 1.72 5.50 -7.97
C MET A 98 1.99 4.00 -7.77
N ILE A 99 1.87 3.19 -8.83
CA ILE A 99 2.09 1.74 -8.79
C ILE A 99 3.57 1.40 -8.57
N ARG A 100 4.50 2.11 -9.21
CA ARG A 100 5.94 1.85 -9.07
C ARG A 100 6.43 1.87 -7.62
N PRO A 101 6.19 2.94 -6.82
CA PRO A 101 6.56 2.93 -5.39
C PRO A 101 5.72 1.96 -4.58
N MET A 102 4.45 1.72 -4.93
CA MET A 102 3.63 0.69 -4.26
C MET A 102 4.26 -0.69 -4.39
N LEU A 103 4.72 -1.07 -5.58
CA LEU A 103 5.41 -2.34 -5.82
C LEU A 103 6.78 -2.37 -5.13
N LYS A 104 7.55 -1.28 -5.22
CA LYS A 104 8.90 -1.20 -4.62
C LYS A 104 8.88 -1.27 -3.09
N TYR A 105 8.00 -0.50 -2.45
CA TYR A 105 7.94 -0.36 -0.99
C TYR A 105 6.83 -1.17 -0.34
N SER A 106 6.08 -1.95 -1.13
CA SER A 106 4.96 -2.79 -0.67
C SER A 106 3.93 -2.00 0.13
N THR A 107 3.51 -0.85 -0.38
CA THR A 107 2.62 0.06 0.36
C THR A 107 1.17 -0.43 0.33
N ASN A 108 0.75 -1.11 1.39
CA ASN A 108 -0.62 -1.62 1.56
C ASN A 108 -1.68 -0.53 1.42
N PHE A 109 -1.39 0.67 1.92
CA PHE A 109 -2.29 1.82 1.80
C PHE A 109 -2.59 2.15 0.33
N ILE A 110 -1.56 2.30 -0.52
CA ILE A 110 -1.76 2.60 -1.95
C ILE A 110 -2.51 1.45 -2.62
N ALA A 111 -2.15 0.20 -2.33
CA ALA A 111 -2.78 -0.97 -2.93
C ALA A 111 -4.29 -1.04 -2.63
N ASN A 112 -4.68 -0.83 -1.37
CA ASN A 112 -6.10 -0.83 -0.98
C ASN A 112 -6.86 0.39 -1.51
N GLN A 113 -6.24 1.58 -1.54
CA GLN A 113 -6.88 2.76 -2.15
C GLN A 113 -7.10 2.58 -3.66
N LEU A 114 -6.15 1.99 -4.38
CA LEU A 114 -6.33 1.67 -5.80
C LEU A 114 -7.46 0.65 -6.01
N ALA A 115 -7.54 -0.38 -5.15
CA ALA A 115 -8.61 -1.37 -5.21
C ALA A 115 -10.00 -0.75 -4.96
N LEU A 116 -10.12 0.10 -3.93
CA LEU A 116 -11.35 0.84 -3.63
C LEU A 116 -11.77 1.75 -4.79
N ASN A 117 -10.83 2.53 -5.34
CA ASN A 117 -11.09 3.40 -6.49
C ASN A 117 -11.52 2.61 -7.73
N LEU A 118 -10.87 1.48 -8.02
CA LEU A 118 -11.27 0.59 -9.11
C LEU A 118 -12.70 0.08 -8.91
N SER A 119 -13.04 -0.33 -7.69
CA SER A 119 -14.39 -0.82 -7.38
C SER A 119 -15.47 0.25 -7.53
N GLN A 120 -15.18 1.49 -7.12
CA GLN A 120 -16.06 2.63 -7.33
C GLN A 120 -16.22 2.96 -8.81
N ALA A 121 -15.12 2.95 -9.57
CA ALA A 121 -15.15 3.26 -11.00
C ALA A 121 -15.99 2.25 -11.80
N LEU A 122 -15.98 0.97 -11.41
CA LEU A 122 -16.70 -0.08 -12.14
C LEU A 122 -18.13 -0.33 -11.64
N LEU A 123 -18.39 -0.17 -10.34
CA LEU A 123 -19.70 -0.49 -9.75
C LEU A 123 -20.47 0.74 -9.23
N GLY A 124 -19.86 1.92 -9.23
CA GLY A 124 -20.46 3.15 -8.71
C GLY A 124 -20.70 3.13 -7.19
N GLY A 125 -21.32 4.20 -6.67
CA GLY A 125 -21.66 4.37 -5.25
C GLY A 125 -20.43 4.44 -4.33
N ALA A 126 -20.65 4.32 -3.01
CA ALA A 126 -19.56 4.30 -2.03
C ALA A 126 -18.68 3.06 -2.22
N ALA A 127 -17.35 3.23 -2.14
CA ALA A 127 -16.39 2.13 -2.16
C ALA A 127 -16.43 1.36 -0.84
N CYS A 128 -16.39 0.03 -0.91
CA CYS A 128 -16.34 -0.84 0.27
C CYS A 128 -15.64 -2.16 -0.07
N ALA A 129 -15.27 -2.94 0.95
CA ALA A 129 -14.52 -4.19 0.79
C ALA A 129 -15.30 -5.22 -0.05
N GLU A 130 -16.61 -5.33 0.12
CA GLU A 130 -17.46 -6.26 -0.61
C GLU A 130 -17.45 -5.96 -2.13
N LYS A 131 -17.43 -4.67 -2.49
CA LYS A 131 -17.32 -4.25 -3.90
C LYS A 131 -15.94 -4.54 -4.46
N VAL A 132 -14.87 -4.38 -3.68
CA VAL A 132 -13.51 -4.74 -4.08
C VAL A 132 -13.43 -6.23 -4.41
N ALA A 133 -13.87 -7.09 -3.48
CA ALA A 133 -13.89 -8.53 -3.68
C ALA A 133 -14.72 -8.92 -4.92
N LYS A 134 -15.91 -8.32 -5.08
CA LYS A 134 -16.77 -8.55 -6.25
C LYS A 134 -16.10 -8.16 -7.56
N VAL A 135 -15.43 -7.00 -7.60
CA VAL A 135 -14.72 -6.56 -8.81
C VAL A 135 -13.57 -7.51 -9.13
N TYR A 136 -12.76 -7.92 -8.16
CA TYR A 136 -11.70 -8.89 -8.42
C TYR A 136 -12.24 -10.22 -8.92
N GLN A 137 -13.30 -10.73 -8.30
CA GLN A 137 -13.98 -11.95 -8.75
C GLN A 137 -14.41 -11.85 -10.22
N GLN A 138 -15.14 -10.78 -10.57
CA GLN A 138 -15.67 -10.60 -11.92
C GLN A 138 -14.57 -10.40 -12.96
N GLN A 139 -13.59 -9.54 -12.67
CA GLN A 139 -12.54 -9.20 -13.63
C GLN A 139 -11.59 -10.38 -13.86
N LEU A 140 -11.17 -11.09 -12.81
CA LEU A 140 -10.23 -12.21 -12.95
C LEU A 140 -10.90 -13.44 -13.56
N GLN A 141 -12.17 -13.70 -13.25
CA GLN A 141 -12.94 -14.75 -13.93
C GLN A 141 -13.12 -14.44 -15.42
N ALA A 142 -13.41 -13.19 -15.77
CA ALA A 142 -13.57 -12.78 -17.17
C ALA A 142 -12.25 -12.83 -17.95
N LEU A 143 -11.13 -12.42 -17.33
CA LEU A 143 -9.82 -12.36 -17.99
C LEU A 143 -9.14 -13.73 -18.11
N PHE A 144 -9.27 -14.59 -17.10
CA PHE A 144 -8.50 -15.82 -17.00
C PHE A 144 -9.33 -17.10 -16.93
N HIS A 145 -10.66 -16.98 -16.89
CA HIS A 145 -11.59 -18.12 -16.77
C HIS A 145 -11.31 -19.00 -15.55
N TRP A 146 -10.80 -18.42 -14.47
CA TRP A 146 -10.58 -19.17 -13.24
C TRP A 146 -11.89 -19.49 -12.53
N GLU A 147 -11.98 -20.71 -12.02
CA GLU A 147 -13.15 -21.17 -11.25
C GLU A 147 -12.92 -21.08 -9.73
N SER A 148 -11.67 -21.21 -9.27
CA SER A 148 -11.32 -21.27 -7.84
C SER A 148 -10.19 -20.32 -7.50
N PHE A 149 -10.54 -19.22 -6.84
CA PHE A 149 -9.64 -18.24 -6.23
C PHE A 149 -10.43 -17.37 -5.25
N THR A 150 -9.72 -16.69 -4.35
CA THR A 150 -10.31 -15.69 -3.45
C THR A 150 -9.38 -14.50 -3.37
N ILE A 151 -9.89 -13.30 -3.61
CA ILE A 151 -9.17 -12.03 -3.36
C ILE A 151 -10.16 -11.04 -2.76
N GLU A 152 -9.92 -10.62 -1.52
CA GLU A 152 -10.82 -9.75 -0.78
C GLU A 152 -10.34 -8.30 -0.75
N GLU A 153 -9.03 -8.08 -0.91
CA GLU A 153 -8.40 -6.77 -0.81
C GLU A 153 -7.17 -6.65 -1.71
N GLY A 154 -6.66 -5.43 -1.87
CA GLY A 154 -5.60 -5.14 -2.85
C GLY A 154 -4.17 -5.33 -2.33
N ALA A 155 -3.96 -5.37 -1.01
CA ALA A 155 -2.62 -5.35 -0.42
C ALA A 155 -2.04 -6.75 -0.13
N GLY A 156 -2.84 -7.81 -0.20
CA GLY A 156 -2.41 -9.16 0.15
C GLY A 156 -2.33 -9.41 1.67
N LEU A 157 -3.03 -8.63 2.48
CA LEU A 157 -3.08 -8.78 3.94
C LEU A 157 -4.07 -9.85 4.40
N SER A 158 -5.17 -10.05 3.67
CA SER A 158 -6.19 -11.01 4.08
C SER A 158 -5.62 -12.43 4.07
N ARG A 159 -5.87 -13.16 5.16
CA ARG A 159 -5.57 -14.59 5.24
C ARG A 159 -6.53 -15.43 4.43
N GLU A 160 -7.57 -14.85 3.84
CA GLU A 160 -8.51 -15.54 2.96
C GLU A 160 -8.13 -15.43 1.48
N ASN A 161 -7.15 -14.59 1.12
CA ASN A 161 -6.65 -14.54 -0.25
C ASN A 161 -6.05 -15.90 -0.65
N ARG A 162 -6.52 -16.47 -1.76
CA ARG A 162 -6.10 -17.77 -2.30
C ARG A 162 -5.85 -17.64 -3.79
N LEU A 163 -4.59 -17.79 -4.17
CA LEU A 163 -4.15 -17.96 -5.55
C LEU A 163 -3.09 -19.07 -5.61
N SER A 164 -3.15 -19.89 -6.66
CA SER A 164 -2.09 -20.85 -6.97
C SER A 164 -0.90 -20.17 -7.67
N PRO A 165 0.30 -20.77 -7.63
CA PRO A 165 1.45 -20.27 -8.40
C PRO A 165 1.15 -20.15 -9.90
N LYS A 166 0.38 -21.08 -10.48
CA LYS A 166 -0.04 -21.03 -11.88
C LYS A 166 -0.88 -19.79 -12.19
N GLN A 167 -1.85 -19.47 -11.34
CA GLN A 167 -2.68 -18.27 -11.47
C GLN A 167 -1.84 -16.98 -11.39
N LEU A 168 -0.85 -16.94 -10.49
CA LEU A 168 0.08 -15.80 -10.46
C LEU A 168 0.94 -15.70 -11.72
N VAL A 169 1.34 -16.82 -12.34
CA VAL A 169 2.02 -16.80 -13.65
C VAL A 169 1.10 -16.26 -14.75
N ASP A 170 -0.19 -16.61 -14.76
CA ASP A 170 -1.14 -16.05 -15.73
C ASP A 170 -1.29 -14.52 -15.56
N VAL A 171 -1.33 -14.04 -14.32
CA VAL A 171 -1.31 -12.60 -14.00
C VAL A 171 -0.01 -11.95 -14.49
N LEU A 172 1.15 -12.57 -14.26
CA LEU A 172 2.42 -12.06 -14.78
C LEU A 172 2.39 -11.99 -16.31
N LYS A 173 1.93 -13.03 -17.01
CA LYS A 173 1.82 -12.98 -18.48
C LYS A 173 0.96 -11.81 -18.95
N ALA A 174 -0.20 -11.57 -18.33
CA ALA A 174 -1.02 -10.40 -18.63
C ALA A 174 -0.32 -9.08 -18.25
N PHE A 175 0.46 -9.09 -17.17
CA PHE A 175 1.19 -7.92 -16.66
C PHE A 175 2.45 -7.57 -17.48
N ALA A 176 2.85 -8.40 -18.46
CA ALA A 176 4.11 -8.25 -19.19
C ALA A 176 4.36 -6.86 -19.81
N PRO A 177 3.36 -6.12 -20.34
CA PRO A 177 3.57 -4.74 -20.82
C PRO A 177 4.06 -3.77 -19.72
N TRP A 178 3.70 -4.04 -18.47
CA TRP A 178 4.00 -3.20 -17.30
C TRP A 178 5.12 -3.77 -16.41
N ARG A 179 5.84 -4.80 -16.87
CA ARG A 179 6.94 -5.43 -16.11
C ARG A 179 8.00 -4.45 -15.59
N HIS A 180 8.23 -3.36 -16.32
CA HIS A 180 9.13 -2.26 -15.94
C HIS A 180 8.72 -1.48 -14.67
N LEU A 181 7.53 -1.72 -14.14
CA LEU A 181 7.06 -1.17 -12.86
C LEU A 181 7.54 -1.99 -11.65
N LEU A 182 7.93 -3.26 -11.85
CA LEU A 182 8.49 -4.08 -10.78
C LEU A 182 9.89 -3.57 -10.40
N PRO A 183 10.26 -3.63 -9.11
CA PRO A 183 11.62 -3.32 -8.70
C PRO A 183 12.57 -4.42 -9.15
N GLU A 184 13.77 -4.03 -9.55
CA GLU A 184 14.92 -4.94 -9.65
C GLU A 184 15.40 -5.28 -8.23
N ILE A 185 15.37 -6.56 -7.87
CA ILE A 185 15.69 -7.04 -6.52
C ILE A 185 17.03 -7.77 -6.44
N GLU A 186 17.50 -8.28 -7.57
CA GLU A 186 18.81 -8.86 -7.86
C GLU A 186 19.11 -8.53 -9.33
N PRO A 187 20.38 -8.56 -9.79
CA PRO A 187 20.71 -8.30 -11.19
C PRO A 187 19.83 -9.13 -12.14
N ASN A 188 19.18 -8.46 -13.08
CA ASN A 188 18.26 -9.08 -14.06
C ASN A 188 16.99 -9.73 -13.48
N VAL A 189 16.72 -9.58 -12.18
CA VAL A 189 15.52 -10.14 -11.53
C VAL A 189 14.59 -9.03 -11.08
N TYR A 190 13.43 -8.95 -11.70
CA TYR A 190 12.41 -7.93 -11.43
C TYR A 190 11.20 -8.57 -10.77
N ALA A 191 11.01 -8.36 -9.48
CA ALA A 191 10.00 -9.12 -8.74
C ALA A 191 9.40 -8.39 -7.54
N LYS A 192 8.18 -8.80 -7.18
CA LYS A 192 7.48 -8.36 -5.98
C LYS A 192 7.54 -9.45 -4.92
N SER A 193 7.96 -9.09 -3.72
CA SER A 193 7.91 -9.96 -2.55
C SER A 193 6.55 -9.89 -1.85
N GLY A 194 6.10 -10.98 -1.23
CA GLY A 194 4.96 -10.98 -0.32
C GLY A 194 5.34 -11.67 0.99
N SER A 195 5.10 -11.03 2.12
CA SER A 195 5.51 -11.55 3.43
C SER A 195 4.43 -11.34 4.48
N LEU A 196 3.95 -12.46 5.01
CA LEU A 196 3.14 -12.51 6.22
C LEU A 196 3.77 -13.52 7.18
N GLN A 197 3.31 -13.56 8.43
CA GLN A 197 3.73 -14.63 9.34
C GLN A 197 3.42 -15.99 8.70
N ALA A 198 4.42 -16.87 8.62
CA ALA A 198 4.34 -18.19 7.96
C ALA A 198 3.99 -18.17 6.46
N VAL A 199 4.17 -17.05 5.75
CA VAL A 199 4.01 -17.00 4.28
C VAL A 199 5.11 -16.16 3.65
N SER A 200 5.74 -16.71 2.62
CA SER A 200 6.83 -16.09 1.91
C SER A 200 6.68 -16.33 0.40
N THR A 201 6.40 -15.27 -0.35
CA THR A 201 6.21 -15.35 -1.80
C THR A 201 7.15 -14.41 -2.55
N LEU A 202 7.47 -14.76 -3.79
CA LEU A 202 8.17 -13.90 -4.74
C LEU A 202 7.59 -14.16 -6.12
N ALA A 203 7.14 -13.12 -6.82
CA ALA A 203 6.58 -13.25 -8.16
C ALA A 203 7.11 -12.14 -9.06
N GLY A 204 7.56 -12.50 -10.26
CA GLY A 204 8.19 -11.55 -11.15
C GLY A 204 8.77 -12.20 -12.39
N TYR A 205 9.85 -11.62 -12.89
CA TYR A 205 10.53 -12.07 -14.10
C TYR A 205 12.03 -12.14 -13.89
N VAL A 206 12.65 -13.11 -14.55
CA VAL A 206 14.08 -13.09 -14.88
C VAL A 206 14.22 -12.57 -16.30
N HIS A 207 15.10 -11.59 -16.49
CA HIS A 207 15.48 -11.11 -17.81
C HIS A 207 16.77 -11.79 -18.24
N HIS A 208 16.74 -12.55 -19.34
CA HIS A 208 17.93 -13.20 -19.88
C HIS A 208 17.99 -12.98 -21.38
N ASP A 209 19.14 -12.48 -21.85
CA ASP A 209 19.37 -11.96 -23.20
C ASP A 209 18.32 -10.91 -23.62
N THR A 210 17.32 -11.35 -24.36
CA THR A 210 16.20 -10.55 -24.91
C THR A 210 14.84 -11.04 -24.41
N ARG A 211 14.83 -12.08 -23.56
CA ARG A 211 13.63 -12.80 -23.13
C ARG A 211 13.33 -12.54 -21.66
N TRP A 212 12.05 -12.55 -21.35
CA TRP A 212 11.51 -12.37 -20.01
C TRP A 212 10.81 -13.64 -19.57
N TYR A 213 11.32 -14.27 -18.52
CA TYR A 213 10.81 -15.54 -17.99
C TYR A 213 10.01 -15.27 -16.71
N PRO A 214 8.68 -15.43 -16.72
CA PRO A 214 7.88 -15.26 -15.51
C PRO A 214 8.17 -16.39 -14.52
N PHE A 215 8.32 -16.07 -13.25
CA PHE A 215 8.51 -17.04 -12.19
C PHE A 215 7.69 -16.69 -10.95
N VAL A 216 7.35 -17.72 -10.17
CA VAL A 216 6.65 -17.58 -8.90
C VAL A 216 7.20 -18.58 -7.89
N PHE A 217 7.61 -18.08 -6.72
CA PHE A 217 7.88 -18.86 -5.53
C PHE A 217 6.78 -18.60 -4.50
N MET A 218 6.17 -19.66 -3.98
CA MET A 218 5.18 -19.58 -2.92
C MET A 218 5.52 -20.61 -1.84
N MET A 219 5.84 -20.12 -0.65
CA MET A 219 6.21 -20.95 0.49
C MET A 219 5.30 -20.59 1.65
N ASN A 220 4.46 -21.52 2.09
CA ASN A 220 3.57 -21.36 3.25
C ASN A 220 4.31 -21.65 4.55
N GLN A 221 5.49 -21.04 4.69
CA GLN A 221 6.32 -21.10 5.89
C GLN A 221 7.17 -19.84 5.99
N THR A 222 7.69 -19.57 7.19
CA THR A 222 8.73 -18.56 7.38
C THR A 222 10.02 -19.05 6.75
N VAL A 223 10.73 -18.16 6.04
CA VAL A 223 12.04 -18.44 5.46
C VAL A 223 13.08 -17.43 5.95
N PRO A 224 14.38 -17.76 5.94
CA PRO A 224 15.42 -16.82 6.32
C PRO A 224 15.41 -15.55 5.45
N TYR A 225 15.93 -14.45 6.01
CA TYR A 225 16.08 -13.20 5.27
C TYR A 225 16.93 -13.40 4.00
N GLY A 226 16.51 -12.77 2.91
CA GLY A 226 17.15 -12.87 1.59
C GLY A 226 17.01 -14.24 0.89
N TYR A 227 16.38 -15.24 1.51
CA TYR A 227 16.31 -16.60 0.94
C TYR A 227 15.65 -16.63 -0.45
N ARG A 228 14.51 -15.94 -0.61
CA ARG A 228 13.81 -15.83 -1.90
C ARG A 228 14.64 -15.17 -2.99
N ASN A 229 15.37 -14.11 -2.64
CA ASN A 229 16.23 -13.40 -3.57
C ASN A 229 17.38 -14.29 -4.03
N ARG A 230 18.01 -15.03 -3.09
CA ARG A 230 19.02 -16.04 -3.45
C ARG A 230 18.47 -17.07 -4.42
N LEU A 231 17.29 -17.65 -4.15
CA LEU A 231 16.66 -18.60 -5.08
C LEU A 231 16.41 -17.99 -6.47
N ALA A 232 15.98 -16.72 -6.54
CA ALA A 232 15.73 -16.05 -7.81
C ALA A 232 17.03 -15.76 -8.57
N ARG A 233 18.11 -15.44 -7.86
CA ARG A 233 19.45 -15.31 -8.43
C ARG A 233 19.98 -16.64 -8.95
N GLU A 234 19.84 -17.74 -8.20
CA GLU A 234 20.24 -19.07 -8.69
C GLU A 234 19.44 -19.46 -9.94
N LEU A 235 18.15 -19.14 -10.00
CA LEU A 235 17.33 -19.34 -11.19
C LEU A 235 17.87 -18.54 -12.39
N GLU A 236 18.31 -17.30 -12.18
CA GLU A 236 18.94 -16.48 -13.21
C GLU A 236 20.25 -17.08 -13.70
N VAL A 237 21.12 -17.53 -12.80
CA VAL A 237 22.39 -18.20 -13.15
C VAL A 237 22.13 -19.48 -13.96
N ILE A 238 21.20 -20.32 -13.54
CA ILE A 238 20.86 -21.56 -14.27
C ILE A 238 20.34 -21.25 -15.67
N LEU A 239 19.54 -20.20 -15.84
CA LEU A 239 19.04 -19.78 -17.16
C LEU A 239 20.18 -19.25 -18.05
N ASN A 240 21.23 -18.67 -17.47
CA ASN A 240 22.44 -18.27 -18.19
C ASN A 240 23.30 -19.49 -18.61
N GLU A 241 23.33 -20.56 -17.80
CA GLU A 241 24.12 -21.77 -18.07
C GLU A 241 23.43 -22.77 -19.01
N SER A 242 22.10 -22.84 -19.00
CA SER A 242 21.32 -23.91 -19.66
C SER A 242 21.10 -23.73 -21.18
N PHE A 243 21.67 -22.70 -21.81
CA PHE A 243 21.52 -22.43 -23.25
C PHE A 243 22.86 -22.43 -24.03
N PHE A 244 23.91 -23.04 -23.47
CA PHE A 244 25.16 -23.37 -24.18
C PHE A 244 25.25 -24.87 -24.51
#